data_AF-A0A376DT61-F1
#
_entry.id   AF-A0A376DT61-F1
#
_cell.length_a   1.000
_cell.length_b   1.000
_cell.length_c   1.000
_cell.angle_alpha   90.00
_cell.angle_beta   90.00
_cell.angle_gamma   90.00
#
_symmetry.space_group_name_H-M   'P 1'
#
loop_
_entity.id
_entity.type
_entity.pdbx_description
1 polymer ?
#
loop_
_entity_poly.entity_id
_entity_poly.type
_entity_poly.pdbx_seq_one_letter_code
_entity_poly.pdbx_strand_id
1 'polypeptide(L)'
;MDRLDKDTEGAVPETQTEGTAQDSDQIKAANSQKMEEKRAKNEEKDKVEDGLLLAIHGAKIKFNAHLGEFKVLTDVPTTQGKLTGTIVEKQIPNFKFYDGFQMISLTEWQDFGTAKVQENYVLLKKSTLPGTGKMPGNIPPETGKIEFITSGQVNEPESVAAKGAPVPEQKYDEKCYCDRDFTEDDIKAIIKKLRETEKIKTTSLFYDENCTLSESDKTYKRLCEELNSMMKKHNINTCIRKIHFLAQSYHESSRYGTTLEYSSGKKYNPGNHSDAKAMEHTVEGDGPRYKGRGIIQLTWRKTQKKYFSYVFGKRAWTIKYQEN
;
A
#
# COMPACT_ATOMS: atom_id res chain seq x y z
N MET A 1 0.05 -70.17 -47.97
CA MET A 1 -1.25 -70.68 -47.48
C MET A 1 -1.23 -70.65 -45.96
N ASP A 2 -2.34 -70.18 -45.38
CA ASP A 2 -2.85 -70.32 -44.00
C ASP A 2 -2.04 -69.68 -42.84
N ARG A 3 -2.48 -68.63 -42.13
CA ARG A 3 -3.69 -68.26 -41.33
C ARG A 3 -3.65 -68.73 -39.85
N LEU A 4 -3.62 -67.70 -38.96
CA LEU A 4 -4.24 -67.56 -37.61
C LEU A 4 -3.62 -68.41 -36.47
N ASP A 5 -3.47 -67.99 -35.21
CA ASP A 5 -4.01 -66.85 -34.45
C ASP A 5 -3.16 -66.59 -33.16
N LYS A 6 -3.30 -65.36 -32.63
CA LYS A 6 -3.08 -64.80 -31.28
C LYS A 6 -2.40 -65.63 -30.16
N ASP A 7 -1.39 -65.03 -29.52
CA ASP A 7 -1.51 -64.42 -28.18
C ASP A 7 -0.26 -63.56 -27.88
N THR A 8 -0.48 -62.32 -27.42
CA THR A 8 0.55 -61.30 -27.23
C THR A 8 0.71 -61.03 -25.74
N GLU A 9 1.82 -61.46 -25.16
CA GLU A 9 2.26 -61.01 -23.83
C GLU A 9 2.79 -59.58 -23.92
N GLY A 10 2.22 -58.71 -23.07
CA GLY A 10 2.63 -57.32 -22.94
C GLY A 10 3.96 -57.20 -22.19
N ALA A 11 4.99 -56.75 -22.89
CA ALA A 11 6.20 -56.20 -22.29
C ALA A 11 6.04 -54.68 -22.14
N VAL A 12 6.20 -54.19 -20.91
CA VAL A 12 6.25 -52.79 -20.51
C VAL A 12 7.50 -52.12 -21.11
N PRO A 13 7.43 -50.85 -21.53
CA PRO A 13 8.57 -49.96 -21.44
C PRO A 13 8.30 -48.77 -20.51
N GLU A 14 9.23 -48.62 -19.57
CA GLU A 14 9.40 -47.49 -18.68
C GLU A 14 9.55 -46.17 -19.46
N THR A 15 8.88 -45.12 -19.00
CA THR A 15 9.19 -43.74 -19.40
C THR A 15 9.62 -42.97 -18.15
N GLN A 16 10.93 -42.82 -17.99
CA GLN A 16 11.52 -41.80 -17.13
C GLN A 16 11.46 -40.46 -17.86
N THR A 17 10.75 -39.48 -17.29
CA THR A 17 11.04 -38.05 -17.46
C THR A 17 10.88 -37.40 -16.08
N GLU A 18 11.92 -37.52 -15.26
CA GLU A 18 12.13 -36.63 -14.11
C GLU A 18 12.62 -35.28 -14.61
N GLY A 19 11.80 -34.25 -14.41
CA GLY A 19 12.19 -32.87 -14.67
C GLY A 19 10.98 -31.95 -14.62
N THR A 20 10.63 -31.44 -13.44
CA THR A 20 9.90 -30.16 -13.21
C THR A 20 9.50 -30.00 -11.74
N ALA A 21 10.48 -29.73 -10.88
CA ALA A 21 10.24 -29.14 -9.56
C ALA A 21 11.37 -28.15 -9.20
N GLN A 22 12.63 -28.54 -9.43
CA GLN A 22 13.80 -27.70 -9.17
C GLN A 22 13.87 -26.42 -10.01
N ASP A 23 13.39 -26.44 -11.26
CA ASP A 23 13.43 -25.29 -12.17
C ASP A 23 12.41 -24.19 -11.79
N SER A 24 11.26 -24.59 -11.23
CA SER A 24 10.22 -23.67 -10.74
C SER A 24 10.68 -22.85 -9.53
N ASP A 25 11.41 -23.49 -8.60
CA ASP A 25 11.87 -22.82 -7.38
C ASP A 25 13.06 -21.90 -7.63
N GLN A 26 13.93 -22.24 -8.59
CA GLN A 26 14.99 -21.33 -9.05
C GLN A 26 14.41 -20.10 -9.77
N ILE A 27 13.38 -20.27 -10.61
CA ILE A 27 12.67 -19.15 -11.25
C ILE A 27 11.94 -18.28 -10.22
N LYS A 28 11.34 -18.88 -9.18
CA LYS A 28 10.70 -18.14 -8.07
C LYS A 28 11.72 -17.33 -7.25
N ALA A 29 12.85 -17.92 -6.90
CA ALA A 29 13.91 -17.24 -6.16
C ALA A 29 14.51 -16.08 -6.97
N ALA A 30 14.78 -16.30 -8.26
CA ALA A 30 15.30 -15.25 -9.15
C ALA A 30 14.27 -14.12 -9.37
N ASN A 31 12.97 -14.42 -9.45
CA ASN A 31 11.93 -13.41 -9.53
C ASN A 31 11.73 -12.66 -8.20
N SER A 32 11.86 -13.35 -7.06
CA SER A 32 11.82 -12.72 -5.73
C SER A 32 12.97 -11.73 -5.54
N GLN A 33 14.20 -12.12 -5.88
CA GLN A 33 15.37 -11.24 -5.82
C GLN A 33 15.23 -10.04 -6.76
N LYS A 34 14.78 -10.25 -8.00
CA LYS A 34 14.49 -9.14 -8.93
C LYS A 34 13.38 -8.21 -8.42
N MET A 35 12.41 -8.73 -7.68
CA MET A 35 11.34 -7.92 -7.08
C MET A 35 11.82 -7.16 -5.85
N GLU A 36 12.70 -7.73 -5.03
CA GLU A 36 13.37 -7.04 -3.92
C GLU A 36 14.28 -5.92 -4.43
N GLU A 37 15.07 -6.16 -5.48
CA GLU A 37 15.88 -5.13 -6.14
C GLU A 37 15.00 -4.01 -6.73
N LYS A 38 13.87 -4.37 -7.36
CA LYS A 38 12.90 -3.37 -7.84
C LYS A 38 12.24 -2.62 -6.69
N ARG A 39 11.93 -3.28 -5.58
CA ARG A 39 11.36 -2.64 -4.38
C ARG A 39 12.35 -1.68 -3.76
N ALA A 40 13.62 -2.06 -3.63
CA ALA A 40 14.68 -1.18 -3.14
C ALA A 40 14.89 0.01 -4.09
N LYS A 41 14.89 -0.23 -5.40
CA LYS A 41 14.99 0.84 -6.40
C LYS A 41 13.78 1.78 -6.40
N ASN A 42 12.58 1.25 -6.18
CA ASN A 42 11.36 2.05 -6.05
C ASN A 42 11.34 2.80 -4.71
N GLU A 43 11.77 2.19 -3.62
CA GLU A 43 11.89 2.87 -2.32
C GLU A 43 12.88 4.03 -2.38
N GLU A 44 13.99 3.86 -3.11
CA GLU A 44 14.95 4.95 -3.35
C GLU A 44 14.34 6.05 -4.21
N LYS A 45 13.59 5.70 -5.26
CA LYS A 45 12.84 6.69 -6.05
C LYS A 45 11.77 7.40 -5.23
N ASP A 46 11.01 6.68 -4.42
CA ASP A 46 9.97 7.22 -3.56
C ASP A 46 10.58 8.17 -2.52
N LYS A 47 11.76 7.86 -1.97
CA LYS A 47 12.52 8.77 -1.09
C LYS A 47 12.96 10.04 -1.82
N VAL A 48 13.44 9.91 -3.05
CA VAL A 48 13.81 11.07 -3.88
C VAL A 48 12.57 11.92 -4.20
N GLU A 49 11.47 11.31 -4.60
CA GLU A 49 10.20 12.00 -4.91
C GLU A 49 9.60 12.65 -3.66
N ASP A 50 9.57 11.95 -2.53
CA ASP A 50 9.12 12.47 -1.23
C ASP A 50 9.99 13.64 -0.74
N GLY A 51 11.30 13.58 -0.96
CA GLY A 51 12.22 14.68 -0.68
C GLY A 51 11.99 15.93 -1.53
N LEU A 52 11.38 15.78 -2.72
CA LEU A 52 11.05 16.87 -3.65
C LEU A 52 9.66 17.47 -3.41
N LEU A 53 8.88 16.98 -2.44
CA LEU A 53 7.60 17.58 -2.07
C LEU A 53 7.81 19.00 -1.51
N LEU A 54 6.92 19.95 -1.86
CA LEU A 54 7.01 21.33 -1.35
C LEU A 54 6.70 21.34 0.14
N ALA A 55 7.57 21.97 0.93
CA ALA A 55 7.29 22.24 2.34
C ALA A 55 6.27 23.39 2.44
N ILE A 56 5.14 23.14 3.09
CA ILE A 56 4.04 24.10 3.26
C ILE A 56 3.73 24.33 4.73
N HIS A 57 2.89 25.32 5.02
CA HIS A 57 2.48 25.66 6.38
C HIS A 57 1.97 24.42 7.15
N GLY A 58 2.43 24.23 8.39
CA GLY A 58 2.09 23.08 9.23
C GLY A 58 2.95 21.83 8.98
N ALA A 59 4.00 21.93 8.16
CA ALA A 59 5.00 20.89 8.01
C ALA A 59 5.67 20.57 9.36
N LYS A 60 5.87 19.28 9.67
CA LYS A 60 6.56 18.87 10.91
C LYS A 60 8.06 18.99 10.70
N ILE A 61 8.76 19.51 11.69
CA ILE A 61 10.20 19.71 11.67
C ILE A 61 10.87 19.06 12.87
N LYS A 62 12.18 18.89 12.78
CA LYS A 62 13.05 18.59 13.92
C LYS A 62 14.29 19.47 13.92
N PHE A 63 14.84 19.68 15.10
CA PHE A 63 16.18 20.20 15.34
C PHE A 63 16.83 19.32 16.41
N ASN A 64 17.85 18.54 16.05
CA ASN A 64 18.34 17.43 16.89
C ASN A 64 17.17 16.53 17.36
N ALA A 65 16.94 16.43 18.67
CA ALA A 65 15.84 15.68 19.26
C ALA A 65 14.53 16.49 19.41
N HIS A 66 14.57 17.81 19.18
CA HIS A 66 13.44 18.70 19.38
C HIS A 66 12.50 18.65 18.19
N LEU A 67 11.22 18.37 18.44
CA LEU A 67 10.18 18.32 17.41
C LEU A 67 9.37 19.61 17.40
N GLY A 68 8.96 20.03 16.20
CA GLY A 68 8.18 21.25 16.05
C GLY A 68 7.32 21.29 14.80
N GLU A 69 6.81 22.49 14.54
CA GLU A 69 5.98 22.84 13.40
C GLU A 69 6.57 24.06 12.68
N PHE A 70 6.58 23.98 11.35
CA PHE A 70 6.95 25.06 10.46
C PHE A 70 5.72 25.91 10.09
N LYS A 71 5.88 27.22 10.17
CA LYS A 71 4.87 28.22 9.88
C LYS A 71 5.36 29.16 8.81
N VAL A 72 4.61 29.23 7.73
CA VAL A 72 4.76 30.28 6.72
C VAL A 72 4.02 31.52 7.22
N LEU A 73 4.74 32.64 7.32
CA LEU A 73 4.21 33.90 7.83
C LEU A 73 4.06 34.96 6.74
N THR A 74 4.71 34.78 5.59
CA THR A 74 4.54 35.66 4.43
C THR A 74 3.22 35.35 3.72
N ASP A 75 2.59 36.39 3.18
CA ASP A 75 1.37 36.28 2.37
C ASP A 75 1.71 35.81 0.94
N VAL A 76 1.90 34.49 0.82
CA VAL A 76 2.29 33.81 -0.42
C VAL A 76 1.15 32.91 -0.91
N PRO A 77 1.09 32.60 -2.22
CA PRO A 77 0.14 31.63 -2.76
C PRO A 77 0.13 30.31 -1.99
N THR A 78 -1.04 29.67 -1.98
CA THR A 78 -1.23 28.39 -1.32
C THR A 78 -0.93 27.23 -2.25
N THR A 79 -0.30 26.17 -1.73
CA THR A 79 -0.28 24.83 -2.32
C THR A 79 -1.14 23.91 -1.46
N GLN A 80 -2.10 23.22 -2.09
CA GLN A 80 -3.08 22.39 -1.39
C GLN A 80 -3.85 23.12 -0.27
N GLY A 81 -4.26 24.37 -0.52
CA GLY A 81 -5.00 25.18 0.45
C GLY A 81 -4.18 25.69 1.64
N LYS A 82 -2.86 25.49 1.67
CA LYS A 82 -1.95 26.01 2.72
C LYS A 82 -0.84 26.84 2.12
N LEU A 83 -0.38 27.86 2.83
CA LEU A 83 0.70 28.76 2.37
C LEU A 83 1.98 27.98 2.03
N THR A 84 2.59 28.27 0.89
CA THR A 84 3.81 27.60 0.40
C THR A 84 5.06 28.13 1.10
N GLY A 85 5.90 27.25 1.64
CA GLY A 85 7.17 27.67 2.24
C GLY A 85 8.17 28.14 1.18
N THR A 86 8.85 29.24 1.46
CA THR A 86 9.92 29.78 0.61
C THR A 86 11.15 30.13 1.44
N ILE A 87 12.28 30.42 0.78
CA ILE A 87 13.55 30.74 1.44
C ILE A 87 13.50 31.98 2.34
N VAL A 88 12.46 32.82 2.25
CA VAL A 88 12.30 33.97 3.15
C VAL A 88 11.82 33.57 4.55
N GLU A 89 11.25 32.36 4.70
CA GLU A 89 10.80 31.81 5.99
C GLU A 89 11.99 31.30 6.80
N LYS A 90 12.81 32.23 7.29
CA LYS A 90 14.05 31.97 8.05
C LYS A 90 14.14 32.78 9.35
N GLN A 91 13.00 33.20 9.90
CA GLN A 91 12.91 33.91 11.17
C GLN A 91 12.49 32.96 12.29
N ILE A 92 12.87 33.25 13.53
CA ILE A 92 12.51 32.42 14.70
C ILE A 92 11.00 32.14 14.80
N PRO A 93 10.09 33.11 14.54
CA PRO A 93 8.64 32.87 14.59
C PRO A 93 8.12 31.86 13.56
N ASN A 94 8.91 31.52 12.53
CA ASN A 94 8.55 30.47 11.58
C ASN A 94 8.58 29.07 12.19
N PHE A 95 9.15 28.90 13.38
CA PHE A 95 9.38 27.60 14.00
C PHE A 95 8.78 27.57 15.40
N LYS A 96 7.91 26.59 15.65
CA LYS A 96 7.33 26.34 16.97
C LYS A 96 7.70 24.94 17.44
N PHE A 97 8.57 24.83 18.44
CA PHE A 97 8.91 23.55 19.05
C PHE A 97 7.92 23.18 20.17
N TYR A 98 7.58 21.90 20.25
CA TYR A 98 6.53 21.41 21.16
C TYR A 98 6.99 21.32 22.62
N ASP A 99 8.29 21.18 22.85
CA ASP A 99 8.94 21.07 24.16
C ASP A 99 9.42 22.43 24.72
N GLY A 100 9.17 23.52 23.99
CA GLY A 100 9.59 24.85 24.38
C GLY A 100 11.01 25.23 23.97
N PHE A 101 11.71 24.41 23.18
CA PHE A 101 12.99 24.78 22.57
C PHE A 101 12.87 26.07 21.73
N GLN A 102 13.89 26.92 21.77
CA GLN A 102 13.91 28.21 21.09
C GLN A 102 15.15 28.36 20.22
N MET A 103 14.95 28.77 18.97
CA MET A 103 16.05 29.17 18.10
C MET A 103 16.65 30.49 18.58
N ILE A 104 17.98 30.59 18.52
CA ILE A 104 18.75 31.80 18.84
C ILE A 104 19.21 32.45 17.54
N SER A 105 19.75 31.64 16.62
CA SER A 105 20.27 32.10 15.34
C SER A 105 19.96 31.09 14.25
N LEU A 106 19.75 31.60 13.04
CA LEU A 106 19.48 30.86 11.82
C LEU A 106 20.40 31.40 10.72
N THR A 107 20.79 30.54 9.79
CA THR A 107 21.65 30.92 8.66
C THR A 107 20.83 31.00 7.37
N GLU A 108 21.29 30.35 6.30
CA GLU A 108 20.61 30.29 5.01
C GLU A 108 20.08 28.89 4.74
N TRP A 109 18.95 28.84 4.04
CA TRP A 109 18.38 27.58 3.58
C TRP A 109 19.34 26.85 2.63
N GLN A 110 19.38 25.54 2.76
CA GLN A 110 20.12 24.61 1.91
C GLN A 110 19.14 23.63 1.27
N ASP A 111 19.51 23.08 0.11
CA ASP A 111 18.72 22.06 -0.61
C ASP A 111 17.27 22.48 -0.93
N PHE A 112 17.07 23.76 -1.23
CA PHE A 112 15.78 24.32 -1.67
C PHE A 112 15.52 24.08 -3.17
N GLY A 113 14.26 24.28 -3.58
CA GLY A 113 13.80 24.02 -4.94
C GLY A 113 14.17 25.14 -5.92
N THR A 114 14.18 24.82 -7.21
CA THR A 114 14.46 25.79 -8.27
C THR A 114 13.24 26.58 -8.71
N ALA A 115 12.03 26.13 -8.36
CA ALA A 115 10.79 26.84 -8.62
C ALA A 115 10.68 28.09 -7.74
N LYS A 116 10.04 29.13 -8.27
CA LYS A 116 9.84 30.40 -7.57
C LYS A 116 8.35 30.67 -7.34
N VAL A 117 8.04 31.23 -6.17
CA VAL A 117 6.74 31.78 -5.82
C VAL A 117 6.98 33.22 -5.38
N GLN A 118 6.37 34.18 -6.09
CA GLN A 118 6.58 35.62 -5.87
C GLN A 118 8.08 35.96 -5.79
N GLU A 119 8.85 35.54 -6.79
CA GLU A 119 10.32 35.71 -6.91
C GLU A 119 11.21 34.96 -5.91
N ASN A 120 10.63 34.29 -4.91
CA ASN A 120 11.39 33.55 -3.90
C ASN A 120 11.41 32.04 -4.18
N TYR A 121 12.56 31.42 -4.01
CA TYR A 121 12.69 29.96 -4.18
C TYR A 121 11.87 29.20 -3.14
N VAL A 122 11.22 28.12 -3.58
CA VAL A 122 10.39 27.28 -2.72
C VAL A 122 11.22 26.34 -1.85
N LEU A 123 10.71 26.01 -0.67
CA LEU A 123 11.28 24.99 0.20
C LEU A 123 10.75 23.61 -0.17
N LEU A 124 11.62 22.61 -0.05
CA LEU A 124 11.33 21.20 -0.27
C LEU A 124 11.40 20.45 1.06
N LYS A 125 10.83 19.25 1.13
CA LYS A 125 10.96 18.38 2.30
C LYS A 125 12.43 18.08 2.63
N LYS A 126 13.29 17.97 1.62
CA LYS A 126 14.74 17.80 1.83
C LYS A 126 15.47 19.07 2.27
N SER A 127 14.83 20.24 2.23
CA SER A 127 15.49 21.50 2.58
C SER A 127 15.86 21.55 4.05
N THR A 128 17.01 22.14 4.35
CA THR A 128 17.52 22.26 5.72
C THR A 128 17.94 23.68 6.04
N LEU A 129 17.80 24.08 7.30
CA LEU A 129 18.20 25.41 7.78
C LEU A 129 19.12 25.28 9.00
N PRO A 130 20.44 25.46 8.83
CA PRO A 130 21.37 25.44 9.95
C PRO A 130 21.11 26.57 10.95
N GLY A 131 21.39 26.31 12.22
CA GLY A 131 21.17 27.28 13.28
C GLY A 131 21.68 26.83 14.64
N THR A 132 21.48 27.70 15.63
CA THR A 132 21.74 27.42 17.04
C THR A 132 20.46 27.69 17.82
N GLY A 133 20.09 26.80 18.73
CA GLY A 133 18.95 26.97 19.63
C GLY A 133 19.29 26.55 21.06
N LYS A 134 18.35 26.75 21.98
CA LYS A 134 18.49 26.28 23.37
C LYS A 134 17.14 26.00 24.00
N MET A 135 17.16 25.13 25.00
CA MET A 135 16.05 25.01 25.94
C MET A 135 15.99 26.23 26.88
N PRO A 136 14.79 26.61 27.36
CA PRO A 136 14.66 27.62 28.41
C PRO A 136 15.43 27.22 29.69
N GLY A 137 16.05 28.20 30.35
CA GLY A 137 16.86 27.99 31.55
C GLY A 137 18.36 28.10 31.29
N ASN A 138 19.18 27.57 32.21
CA ASN A 138 20.65 27.65 32.16
C ASN A 138 21.27 26.43 31.44
N ILE A 139 20.69 26.07 30.29
CA ILE A 139 21.13 24.93 29.47
C ILE A 139 22.00 25.49 28.32
N PRO A 140 23.18 24.90 28.03
CA PRO A 140 24.02 25.33 26.93
C PRO A 140 23.29 25.31 25.58
N PRO A 141 23.61 26.24 24.65
CA PRO A 141 23.06 26.21 23.30
C PRO A 141 23.51 24.98 22.51
N GLU A 142 22.62 24.49 21.66
CA GLU A 142 22.84 23.39 20.72
C GLU A 142 22.93 23.92 19.29
N THR A 143 23.96 23.49 18.57
CA THR A 143 24.11 23.73 17.14
C THR A 143 23.58 22.56 16.34
N GLY A 144 22.89 22.83 15.25
CA GLY A 144 22.27 21.80 14.42
C GLY A 144 21.62 22.40 13.18
N LYS A 145 20.64 21.68 12.64
CA LYS A 145 19.84 22.12 11.50
C LYS A 145 18.38 21.76 11.71
N ILE A 146 17.51 22.63 11.19
CA ILE A 146 16.09 22.33 11.03
C ILE A 146 15.94 21.42 9.82
N GLU A 147 15.24 20.31 10.01
CA GLU A 147 14.92 19.34 8.95
C GLU A 147 13.42 19.07 8.95
N PHE A 148 12.81 18.98 7.76
CA PHE A 148 11.41 18.58 7.65
C PHE A 148 11.26 17.07 7.83
N ILE A 149 10.40 16.67 8.76
CA ILE A 149 9.92 15.29 8.91
C ILE A 149 8.79 15.03 7.92
N THR A 150 7.92 16.02 7.70
CA THR A 150 6.84 15.98 6.71
C THR A 150 6.84 17.26 5.90
N SER A 151 6.38 17.22 4.65
CA SER A 151 6.21 18.40 3.82
C SER A 151 4.99 19.25 4.20
N GLY A 152 4.07 18.71 5.02
CA GLY A 152 2.80 19.36 5.34
C GLY A 152 1.72 19.20 4.25
N GLN A 153 2.12 18.73 3.07
CA GLN A 153 1.22 18.33 1.98
C GLN A 153 0.39 17.13 2.41
N VAL A 154 -0.88 17.13 2.00
CA VAL A 154 -1.74 15.96 2.13
C VAL A 154 -1.42 15.07 0.95
N ASN A 155 -0.96 13.84 1.22
CA ASN A 155 -0.78 12.81 0.19
C ASN A 155 -2.15 12.21 -0.20
N GLU A 156 -3.11 13.08 -0.50
CA GLU A 156 -4.36 12.78 -1.17
C GLU A 156 -4.31 13.56 -2.47
N PRO A 157 -4.52 12.93 -3.64
CA PRO A 157 -4.56 13.67 -4.88
C PRO A 157 -5.71 14.67 -4.80
N GLU A 158 -5.38 15.97 -4.78
CA GLU A 158 -6.38 17.01 -5.02
C GLU A 158 -6.98 16.77 -6.40
N SER A 159 -8.32 16.69 -6.46
CA SER A 159 -9.04 16.71 -7.72
C SER A 159 -8.87 18.09 -8.35
N VAL A 160 -7.81 18.28 -9.13
CA VAL A 160 -7.63 19.51 -9.92
C VAL A 160 -8.52 19.45 -11.15
N ALA A 161 -9.54 20.30 -11.18
CA ALA A 161 -10.23 20.66 -12.40
C ALA A 161 -9.26 21.46 -13.29
N ALA A 162 -8.54 20.79 -14.18
CA ALA A 162 -7.64 21.44 -15.12
C ALA A 162 -8.45 22.19 -16.19
N LYS A 163 -8.61 23.51 -16.01
CA LYS A 163 -8.86 24.43 -17.13
C LYS A 163 -7.54 25.12 -17.48
N GLY A 164 -6.95 24.73 -18.62
CA GLY A 164 -6.26 25.71 -19.48
C GLY A 164 -4.74 25.74 -19.58
N ALA A 165 -4.01 24.63 -19.42
CA ALA A 165 -2.61 24.56 -19.89
C ALA A 165 -2.40 23.32 -20.79
N PRO A 166 -1.83 23.47 -22.00
CA PRO A 166 -1.59 22.33 -22.89
C PRO A 166 -0.40 21.53 -22.36
N VAL A 167 -0.70 20.36 -21.80
CA VAL A 167 0.30 19.34 -21.46
C VAL A 167 0.65 18.59 -22.75
N PRO A 168 1.95 18.34 -23.04
CA PRO A 168 2.35 17.56 -24.21
C PRO A 168 1.63 16.21 -24.24
N GLU A 169 1.02 15.88 -25.38
CA GLU A 169 0.23 14.67 -25.56
C GLU A 169 1.07 13.41 -25.31
N GLN A 170 0.90 12.79 -24.13
CA GLN A 170 1.25 11.39 -23.97
C GLN A 170 0.06 10.54 -24.42
N LYS A 171 0.18 9.98 -25.62
CA LYS A 171 -0.74 8.96 -26.13
C LYS A 171 -0.55 7.66 -25.32
N TYR A 172 -1.45 7.43 -24.37
CA TYR A 172 -1.77 6.09 -23.88
C TYR A 172 -3.25 5.82 -24.11
N ASP A 173 -3.54 4.74 -24.84
CA ASP A 173 -4.88 4.26 -25.16
C ASP A 173 -5.72 3.94 -23.89
N GLU A 174 -6.63 4.87 -23.58
CA GLU A 174 -8.10 4.70 -23.55
C GLU A 174 -8.90 3.96 -22.47
N LYS A 175 -8.37 3.41 -21.37
CA LYS A 175 -9.28 3.08 -20.23
C LYS A 175 -8.76 3.49 -18.86
N CYS A 176 -9.16 4.70 -18.45
CA CYS A 176 -9.16 5.13 -17.07
C CYS A 176 -10.30 4.42 -16.28
N TYR A 177 -9.98 3.97 -15.08
CA TYR A 177 -10.91 3.40 -14.10
C TYR A 177 -11.10 4.32 -12.89
N CYS A 178 -10.59 5.56 -12.93
CA CYS A 178 -10.82 6.53 -11.86
C CYS A 178 -12.32 6.81 -11.70
N ASP A 179 -12.77 6.91 -10.45
CA ASP A 179 -14.07 7.43 -10.03
C ASP A 179 -15.31 6.75 -10.66
N ARG A 180 -15.14 5.57 -11.25
CA ARG A 180 -16.22 4.71 -11.73
C ARG A 180 -16.14 3.32 -11.12
N ASP A 181 -17.25 2.61 -11.06
CA ASP A 181 -17.27 1.20 -10.67
C ASP A 181 -16.70 0.32 -11.79
N PHE A 182 -16.11 -0.82 -11.44
CA PHE A 182 -15.76 -1.87 -12.39
C PHE A 182 -17.02 -2.56 -12.90
N THR A 183 -17.02 -2.97 -14.17
CA THR A 183 -17.99 -3.95 -14.66
C THR A 183 -17.49 -5.38 -14.40
N GLU A 184 -18.37 -6.36 -14.48
CA GLU A 184 -17.97 -7.77 -14.40
C GLU A 184 -16.93 -8.13 -15.47
N ASP A 185 -17.10 -7.59 -16.69
CA ASP A 185 -16.17 -7.82 -17.80
C ASP A 185 -14.81 -7.15 -17.57
N ASP A 186 -14.78 -5.98 -16.91
CA ASP A 186 -13.52 -5.36 -16.50
C ASP A 186 -12.73 -6.31 -15.59
N ILE A 187 -13.37 -6.87 -14.55
CA ILE A 187 -12.72 -7.80 -13.62
C ILE A 187 -12.29 -9.09 -14.33
N LYS A 188 -13.15 -9.67 -15.19
CA LYS A 188 -12.79 -10.84 -16.01
C LYS A 188 -11.57 -10.58 -16.87
N ALA A 189 -11.53 -9.45 -17.57
CA ALA A 189 -10.42 -9.09 -18.45
C ALA A 189 -9.12 -8.88 -17.67
N ILE A 190 -9.18 -8.22 -16.51
CA ILE A 190 -8.01 -8.01 -15.64
C ILE A 190 -7.45 -9.35 -15.16
N ILE A 191 -8.30 -10.20 -14.55
CA ILE A 191 -7.86 -11.49 -13.99
C ILE A 191 -7.34 -12.42 -15.10
N LYS A 192 -8.02 -12.46 -16.25
CA LYS A 192 -7.57 -13.23 -17.42
C LYS A 192 -6.17 -12.80 -17.86
N LYS A 193 -5.93 -11.50 -18.04
CA LYS A 193 -4.61 -10.98 -18.45
C LYS A 193 -3.53 -11.32 -17.42
N LEU A 194 -3.81 -11.16 -16.12
CA LEU A 194 -2.85 -11.51 -15.07
C LEU A 194 -2.49 -13.01 -15.10
N ARG A 195 -3.50 -13.88 -15.24
CA ARG A 195 -3.30 -15.34 -15.29
C ARG A 195 -2.58 -15.80 -16.55
N GLU A 196 -2.86 -15.19 -17.70
CA GLU A 196 -2.16 -15.47 -18.96
C GLU A 196 -0.64 -15.24 -18.82
N THR A 197 -0.23 -14.16 -18.16
CA THR A 197 1.20 -13.88 -17.92
C THR A 197 1.88 -14.92 -17.04
N GLU A 198 1.11 -15.63 -16.19
CA GLU A 198 1.60 -16.68 -15.29
C GLU A 198 1.31 -18.10 -15.83
N LYS A 199 0.83 -18.22 -17.07
CA LYS A 199 0.44 -19.50 -17.71
C LYS A 199 -0.64 -20.28 -16.95
N ILE A 200 -1.47 -19.59 -16.17
CA ILE A 200 -2.61 -20.17 -15.46
C ILE A 200 -3.80 -20.25 -16.42
N LYS A 201 -4.30 -21.45 -16.67
CA LYS A 201 -5.34 -21.72 -17.70
C LYS A 201 -6.78 -21.61 -17.20
N THR A 202 -7.00 -21.73 -15.90
CA THR A 202 -8.36 -21.72 -15.33
C THR A 202 -8.96 -20.32 -15.38
N THR A 203 -10.24 -20.26 -15.76
CA THR A 203 -11.05 -19.05 -15.75
C THR A 203 -11.93 -18.97 -14.51
N SER A 204 -12.13 -20.07 -13.78
CA SER A 204 -12.91 -20.10 -12.56
C SER A 204 -12.25 -19.27 -11.46
N LEU A 205 -13.06 -18.68 -10.57
CA LEU A 205 -12.58 -18.05 -9.36
C LEU A 205 -12.74 -19.00 -8.19
N PHE A 206 -11.85 -18.88 -7.21
CA PHE A 206 -11.96 -19.54 -5.91
C PHE A 206 -12.14 -21.07 -6.04
N TYR A 207 -11.41 -21.65 -7.00
CA TYR A 207 -11.56 -23.01 -7.51
C TYR A 207 -10.78 -24.06 -6.71
N ASP A 208 -9.92 -23.65 -5.79
CA ASP A 208 -9.16 -24.62 -4.99
C ASP A 208 -10.09 -25.36 -4.02
N GLU A 209 -9.79 -26.64 -3.79
CA GLU A 209 -10.60 -27.53 -2.96
C GLU A 209 -10.77 -27.03 -1.51
N ASN A 210 -9.78 -26.29 -1.00
CA ASN A 210 -9.82 -25.74 0.36
C ASN A 210 -10.70 -24.49 0.49
N CYS A 211 -11.19 -23.95 -0.63
CA CYS A 211 -12.01 -22.76 -0.61
C CYS A 211 -13.42 -23.07 -0.10
N THR A 212 -13.83 -22.36 0.95
CA THR A 212 -15.08 -22.62 1.69
C THR A 212 -16.24 -21.73 1.27
N LEU A 213 -16.06 -20.91 0.22
CA LEU A 213 -17.15 -20.11 -0.34
C LEU A 213 -18.22 -21.00 -0.97
N SER A 214 -19.48 -20.56 -0.92
CA SER A 214 -20.54 -21.20 -1.70
C SER A 214 -20.35 -20.92 -3.19
N GLU A 215 -20.88 -21.79 -4.06
CA GLU A 215 -20.77 -21.61 -5.52
C GLU A 215 -21.36 -20.28 -6.00
N SER A 216 -22.40 -19.75 -5.34
CA SER A 216 -22.96 -18.43 -5.63
C SER A 216 -21.97 -17.29 -5.40
N ASP A 217 -21.05 -17.46 -4.45
CA ASP A 217 -20.03 -16.47 -4.11
C ASP A 217 -18.74 -16.64 -4.92
N LYS A 218 -18.58 -17.72 -5.68
CA LYS A 218 -17.41 -17.99 -6.54
C LYS A 218 -17.50 -17.35 -7.93
N THR A 219 -18.31 -16.31 -8.08
CA THR A 219 -18.60 -15.69 -9.39
C THR A 219 -17.88 -14.35 -9.57
N TYR A 220 -17.57 -14.01 -10.82
CA TYR A 220 -17.01 -12.69 -11.16
C TYR A 220 -17.97 -11.55 -10.79
N LYS A 221 -19.28 -11.78 -10.95
CA LYS A 221 -20.32 -10.84 -10.53
C LYS A 221 -20.20 -10.53 -9.03
N ARG A 222 -20.18 -11.57 -8.19
CA ARG A 222 -20.05 -11.39 -6.73
C ARG A 222 -18.76 -10.68 -6.34
N LEU A 223 -17.63 -11.07 -6.93
CA LEU A 223 -16.34 -10.43 -6.68
C LEU A 223 -16.39 -8.94 -7.08
N CYS A 224 -16.96 -8.63 -8.23
CA CYS A 224 -17.10 -7.25 -8.73
C CYS A 224 -17.95 -6.39 -7.79
N GLU A 225 -19.10 -6.90 -7.35
CA GLU A 225 -19.99 -6.22 -6.39
C GLU A 225 -19.26 -5.90 -5.08
N GLU A 226 -18.57 -6.87 -4.49
CA GLU A 226 -17.84 -6.69 -3.23
C GLU A 226 -16.64 -5.75 -3.38
N LEU A 227 -15.90 -5.84 -4.50
CA LEU A 227 -14.80 -4.92 -4.80
C LEU A 227 -15.30 -3.48 -4.92
N ASN A 228 -16.33 -3.23 -5.73
CA ASN A 228 -16.89 -1.88 -5.91
C ASN A 228 -17.44 -1.32 -4.59
N SER A 229 -18.19 -2.13 -3.83
CA SER A 229 -18.71 -1.74 -2.51
C SER A 229 -17.60 -1.31 -1.56
N MET A 230 -16.52 -2.10 -1.45
CA MET A 230 -15.39 -1.81 -0.58
C MET A 230 -14.55 -0.64 -1.08
N MET A 231 -14.29 -0.57 -2.38
CA MET A 231 -13.51 0.52 -2.98
C MET A 231 -14.21 1.86 -2.79
N LYS A 232 -15.52 1.93 -3.01
CA LYS A 232 -16.32 3.13 -2.76
C LYS A 232 -16.29 3.53 -1.29
N LYS A 233 -16.49 2.58 -0.38
CA LYS A 233 -16.51 2.82 1.07
C LYS A 233 -15.19 3.36 1.63
N HIS A 234 -14.07 3.00 1.00
CA HIS A 234 -12.71 3.31 1.48
C HIS A 234 -11.96 4.27 0.55
N ASN A 235 -12.68 4.95 -0.35
CA ASN A 235 -12.17 5.91 -1.32
C ASN A 235 -11.02 5.35 -2.17
N ILE A 236 -11.04 4.06 -2.49
CA ILE A 236 -10.11 3.42 -3.45
C ILE A 236 -10.62 3.72 -4.86
N ASN A 237 -10.66 5.00 -5.22
CA ASN A 237 -11.34 5.50 -6.41
C ASN A 237 -10.39 5.83 -7.56
N THR A 238 -9.09 6.02 -7.32
CA THR A 238 -8.11 6.27 -8.39
C THR A 238 -7.57 4.96 -8.99
N CYS A 239 -7.17 5.00 -10.26
CA CYS A 239 -6.57 3.85 -10.96
C CYS A 239 -5.44 3.21 -10.16
N ILE A 240 -4.50 4.01 -9.64
CA ILE A 240 -3.33 3.48 -8.95
C ILE A 240 -3.68 2.78 -7.64
N ARG A 241 -4.66 3.31 -6.89
CA ARG A 241 -5.15 2.68 -5.66
C ARG A 241 -5.87 1.38 -5.96
N LYS A 242 -6.68 1.34 -7.02
CA LYS A 242 -7.36 0.12 -7.48
C LYS A 242 -6.37 -0.93 -7.96
N ILE A 243 -5.38 -0.56 -8.77
CA ILE A 243 -4.31 -1.45 -9.24
C ILE A 243 -3.56 -2.03 -8.04
N HIS A 244 -3.14 -1.18 -7.10
CA HIS A 244 -2.43 -1.63 -5.90
C HIS A 244 -3.25 -2.63 -5.09
N PHE A 245 -4.53 -2.31 -4.82
CA PHE A 245 -5.41 -3.20 -4.08
C PHE A 245 -5.59 -4.54 -4.81
N LEU A 246 -5.91 -4.51 -6.11
CA LEU A 246 -6.11 -5.70 -6.93
C LEU A 246 -4.85 -6.57 -7.02
N ALA A 247 -3.67 -5.96 -7.10
CA ALA A 247 -2.40 -6.69 -7.13
C ALA A 247 -2.14 -7.43 -5.81
N GLN A 248 -2.33 -6.75 -4.67
CA GLN A 248 -2.18 -7.36 -3.36
C GLN A 248 -3.20 -8.49 -3.15
N SER A 249 -4.49 -8.24 -3.46
CA SER A 249 -5.52 -9.26 -3.30
C SER A 249 -5.31 -10.44 -4.24
N TYR A 250 -4.85 -10.21 -5.47
CA TYR A 250 -4.50 -11.28 -6.40
C TYR A 250 -3.35 -12.15 -5.84
N HIS A 251 -2.33 -11.53 -5.25
CA HIS A 251 -1.21 -12.27 -4.67
C HIS A 251 -1.64 -13.12 -3.46
N GLU A 252 -2.28 -12.49 -2.47
CA GLU A 252 -2.66 -13.10 -1.19
C GLU A 252 -3.74 -14.19 -1.33
N SER A 253 -4.59 -14.11 -2.36
CA SER A 253 -5.65 -15.10 -2.63
C SER A 253 -5.22 -16.25 -3.54
N SER A 254 -3.92 -16.42 -3.77
CA SER A 254 -3.41 -17.40 -4.73
C SER A 254 -4.05 -17.21 -6.12
N ARG A 255 -3.95 -15.99 -6.66
CA ARG A 255 -4.52 -15.60 -7.95
C ARG A 255 -6.04 -15.69 -8.02
N TYR A 256 -6.71 -15.39 -6.91
CA TYR A 256 -8.14 -15.70 -6.69
C TYR A 256 -8.44 -17.20 -6.86
N GLY A 257 -7.54 -18.07 -6.40
CA GLY A 257 -7.73 -19.52 -6.32
C GLY A 257 -8.42 -19.94 -5.02
N THR A 258 -8.19 -19.20 -3.93
CA THR A 258 -8.80 -19.49 -2.63
C THR A 258 -8.93 -18.26 -1.74
N THR A 259 -9.83 -18.32 -0.76
CA THR A 259 -9.92 -17.34 0.33
C THR A 259 -9.53 -17.94 1.68
N LEU A 260 -8.89 -19.11 1.69
CA LEU A 260 -8.47 -19.78 2.90
C LEU A 260 -6.99 -20.19 2.78
N GLU A 261 -6.22 -19.92 3.83
CA GLU A 261 -4.84 -20.38 3.92
C GLU A 261 -4.74 -21.91 3.75
N TYR A 262 -3.82 -22.38 2.90
CA TYR A 262 -3.59 -23.82 2.68
C TYR A 262 -3.02 -24.53 3.90
N SER A 263 -2.20 -23.83 4.68
CA SER A 263 -1.63 -24.38 5.92
C SER A 263 -2.72 -24.81 6.90
N SER A 264 -2.40 -25.82 7.72
CA SER A 264 -3.29 -26.25 8.80
C SER A 264 -3.54 -25.16 9.84
N GLY A 265 -2.67 -24.15 9.93
CA GLY A 265 -2.71 -23.10 10.94
C GLY A 265 -2.20 -23.55 12.32
N LYS A 266 -1.80 -24.82 12.49
CA LYS A 266 -1.27 -25.35 13.78
C LYS A 266 -0.04 -24.57 14.30
N LYS A 267 0.75 -23.98 13.40
CA LYS A 267 1.88 -23.11 13.76
C LYS A 267 1.43 -21.93 14.62
N TYR A 268 0.22 -21.42 14.42
CA TYR A 268 -0.31 -20.28 15.17
C TYR A 268 -0.92 -20.67 16.53
N ASN A 269 -0.94 -21.95 16.89
CA ASN A 269 -1.41 -22.34 18.22
C ASN A 269 -0.51 -21.76 19.33
N PRO A 270 -1.05 -21.60 20.56
CA PRO A 270 -0.25 -21.17 21.70
C PRO A 270 0.98 -22.05 21.88
N GLY A 271 2.15 -21.45 22.12
CA GLY A 271 3.40 -22.17 22.28
C GLY A 271 4.11 -22.54 20.97
N ASN A 272 3.43 -22.52 19.83
CA ASN A 272 4.01 -22.85 18.52
C ASN A 272 4.49 -21.60 17.73
N HIS A 273 4.06 -20.40 18.13
CA HIS A 273 4.50 -19.12 17.58
C HIS A 273 4.73 -18.10 18.69
N SER A 274 5.79 -17.29 18.59
CA SER A 274 6.12 -16.24 19.58
C SER A 274 4.95 -15.28 19.81
N ASP A 275 4.28 -14.91 18.73
CA ASP A 275 3.23 -13.89 18.75
C ASP A 275 1.86 -14.45 19.15
N ALA A 276 1.70 -15.76 19.29
CA ALA A 276 0.41 -16.40 19.54
C ALA A 276 -0.31 -15.78 20.75
N LYS A 277 0.43 -15.56 21.85
CA LYS A 277 -0.11 -14.91 23.05
C LYS A 277 -0.53 -13.46 22.79
N ALA A 278 0.30 -12.67 22.11
CA ALA A 278 0.02 -11.26 21.81
C ALA A 278 -1.17 -11.09 20.84
N MET A 279 -1.40 -12.10 20.01
CA MET A 279 -2.47 -12.19 19.02
C MET A 279 -3.73 -12.91 19.54
N GLU A 280 -3.81 -13.11 20.85
CA GLU A 280 -4.94 -13.71 21.59
C GLU A 280 -5.24 -15.17 21.25
N HIS A 281 -4.24 -15.95 20.83
CA HIS A 281 -4.35 -17.40 20.77
C HIS A 281 -3.97 -17.96 22.14
N THR A 282 -4.95 -18.56 22.83
CA THR A 282 -4.83 -19.00 24.23
C THR A 282 -5.13 -20.48 24.41
N VAL A 283 -5.76 -21.14 23.43
CA VAL A 283 -6.07 -22.58 23.48
C VAL A 283 -5.62 -23.29 22.20
N GLU A 284 -5.31 -24.58 22.31
CA GLU A 284 -5.01 -25.43 21.17
C GLU A 284 -6.21 -25.44 20.20
N GLY A 285 -5.94 -25.27 18.92
CA GLY A 285 -6.97 -25.12 17.88
C GLY A 285 -7.27 -23.67 17.50
N ASP A 286 -6.78 -22.68 18.25
CA ASP A 286 -6.91 -21.27 17.87
C ASP A 286 -6.21 -20.95 16.56
N GLY A 287 -5.05 -21.55 16.31
CA GLY A 287 -4.31 -21.36 15.08
C GLY A 287 -5.09 -21.80 13.85
N PRO A 288 -5.54 -23.07 13.75
CA PRO A 288 -6.42 -23.52 12.69
C PRO A 288 -7.72 -22.72 12.56
N ARG A 289 -8.31 -22.27 13.68
CA ARG A 289 -9.55 -21.48 13.68
C ARG A 289 -9.38 -20.10 13.05
N TYR A 290 -8.28 -19.41 13.39
CA TYR A 290 -7.97 -18.03 13.00
C TYR A 290 -6.84 -17.91 11.97
N LYS A 291 -6.62 -18.96 11.18
CA LYS A 291 -5.73 -18.93 10.01
C LYS A 291 -6.24 -17.95 8.94
N GLY A 292 -5.39 -17.65 7.96
CA GLY A 292 -5.64 -16.66 6.92
C GLY A 292 -6.96 -16.87 6.20
N ARG A 293 -7.75 -15.79 6.10
CA ARG A 293 -9.07 -15.76 5.47
C ARG A 293 -9.27 -14.53 4.58
N GLY A 294 -10.08 -14.69 3.54
CA GLY A 294 -10.42 -13.65 2.59
C GLY A 294 -9.29 -13.39 1.58
N ILE A 295 -9.52 -12.45 0.67
CA ILE A 295 -8.59 -12.15 -0.42
C ILE A 295 -7.30 -11.41 0.01
N ILE A 296 -7.20 -11.01 1.28
CA ILE A 296 -6.01 -10.36 1.89
C ILE A 296 -5.48 -11.20 3.06
N GLN A 297 -5.92 -12.46 3.21
CA GLN A 297 -5.42 -13.40 4.22
C GLN A 297 -5.35 -12.81 5.64
N LEU A 298 -6.46 -12.25 6.14
CA LEU A 298 -6.52 -11.75 7.51
C LEU A 298 -6.32 -12.91 8.50
N THR A 299 -5.19 -12.89 9.19
CA THR A 299 -4.77 -13.94 10.14
C THR A 299 -4.83 -13.41 11.57
N TRP A 300 -4.98 -14.34 12.52
CA TRP A 300 -5.01 -14.15 13.97
C TRP A 300 -6.35 -13.72 14.58
N ARG A 301 -6.65 -14.24 15.77
CA ARG A 301 -7.87 -13.93 16.54
C ARG A 301 -8.02 -12.43 16.75
N LYS A 302 -7.00 -11.76 17.27
CA LYS A 302 -7.03 -10.32 17.57
C LYS A 302 -7.38 -9.48 16.34
N THR A 303 -6.74 -9.77 15.21
CA THR A 303 -6.98 -9.06 13.94
C THR A 303 -8.38 -9.31 13.41
N GLN A 304 -8.82 -10.57 13.37
CA GLN A 304 -10.14 -10.93 12.88
C GLN A 304 -11.25 -10.36 13.78
N LYS A 305 -11.09 -10.40 15.11
CA LYS A 305 -12.01 -9.74 16.05
C LYS A 305 -12.15 -8.25 15.76
N LYS A 306 -11.04 -7.55 15.55
CA LYS A 306 -11.04 -6.11 15.21
C LYS A 306 -11.78 -5.84 13.90
N TYR A 307 -11.53 -6.66 12.88
CA TYR A 307 -12.22 -6.57 11.59
C TYR A 307 -13.74 -6.81 11.74
N PHE A 308 -14.16 -7.91 12.38
CA PHE A 308 -15.58 -8.20 12.57
C PHE A 308 -16.28 -7.15 13.43
N SER A 309 -15.61 -6.61 14.46
CA SER A 309 -16.14 -5.50 15.25
C SER A 309 -16.36 -4.24 14.40
N TYR A 310 -15.46 -3.94 13.46
CA TYR A 310 -15.62 -2.84 12.52
C TYR A 310 -16.79 -3.07 11.54
N VAL A 311 -16.93 -4.29 11.01
CA VAL A 311 -17.98 -4.63 10.04
C VAL A 311 -19.36 -4.68 10.71
N PHE A 312 -19.48 -5.31 11.88
CA PHE A 312 -20.75 -5.48 12.58
C PHE A 312 -21.12 -4.33 13.51
N GLY A 313 -20.14 -3.66 14.13
CA GLY A 313 -20.38 -2.50 14.99
C GLY A 313 -21.00 -1.31 14.22
N LYS A 314 -20.74 -1.21 12.91
CA LYS A 314 -21.41 -0.25 12.03
C LYS A 314 -22.82 -0.67 11.61
N ARG A 315 -23.11 -1.98 11.52
CA ARG A 315 -24.44 -2.51 11.15
C ARG A 315 -25.50 -2.20 12.22
N ALA A 316 -25.09 -2.11 13.49
CA ALA A 316 -25.96 -1.70 14.59
C ALA A 316 -26.38 -0.21 14.54
N TRP A 317 -25.61 0.65 13.87
CA TRP A 317 -25.97 2.07 13.65
C TRP A 317 -26.88 2.28 12.42
N THR A 318 -26.88 1.36 11.46
CA THR A 318 -27.72 1.46 10.25
C THR A 318 -29.16 0.99 10.50
N ILE A 319 -29.37 0.06 11.44
CA ILE A 319 -30.73 -0.42 11.80
C ILE A 319 -31.48 0.61 12.66
N LYS A 320 -30.79 1.49 13.40
CA LYS A 320 -31.42 2.53 14.21
C LYS A 320 -31.90 3.78 13.45
N TYR A 321 -31.73 3.83 12.13
CA TYR A 321 -32.18 4.95 11.27
C TYR A 321 -33.13 4.49 10.15
N GLN A 322 -33.87 3.40 10.38
CA GLN A 322 -35.05 3.05 9.59
C GLN A 322 -36.14 2.52 10.51
N GLU A 323 -36.76 3.40 11.29
CA GLU A 323 -38.09 3.22 11.86
C GLU A 323 -38.63 4.61 12.25
N ASN A 324 -39.62 5.07 11.47
CA ASN A 324 -40.59 6.16 11.65
C ASN A 324 -40.11 7.53 12.16
#